data_AF-A0A399E1P9-F1
#
_entry.id   AF-A0A399E1P9-F1
#
_cell.length_a   1.000
_cell.length_b   1.000
_cell.length_c   1.000
_cell.angle_alpha   90.00
_cell.angle_beta   90.00
_cell.angle_gamma   90.00
#
_symmetry.space_group_name_H-M   'P 1'
#
loop_
_entity.id
_entity.type
_entity.pdbx_description
1 polymer ?
#
loop_
_entity_poly.entity_id
_entity_poly.type
_entity_poly.pdbx_seq_one_letter_code
_entity_poly.pdbx_strand_id
1 'polypeptide(L)'
;MRYILALFALWLAACTPTYLGSVPYYPYNLDDFPVFTSPAGQPLYGLRRYEERRWTAVARRPVGVFDFSITLELGGRLWPRPPFPNPVETCRFGGSDERPAAVRLVLLEAPPGFDVGLQEASYKLSCGRLERDPEGFEVLRYATWLEVLYRFEIPLVAPGTYGLRWQLWEGERMLAEEGRRFTLTAGR
;
A
#
# COMPACT_ATOMS: atom_id res chain seq x y z
N MET A 1 -9.44 -11.20 -64.02
CA MET A 1 -8.42 -11.33 -62.95
C MET A 1 -8.75 -10.40 -61.80
N ARG A 2 -9.70 -10.76 -60.93
CA ARG A 2 -10.26 -9.84 -59.94
C ARG A 2 -10.59 -10.51 -58.59
N TYR A 3 -9.91 -11.62 -58.28
CA TYR A 3 -10.16 -12.42 -57.07
C TYR A 3 -8.88 -12.75 -56.26
N ILE A 4 -7.70 -12.29 -56.68
CA ILE A 4 -6.44 -12.59 -55.97
C ILE A 4 -6.21 -11.63 -54.79
N LEU A 5 -6.82 -10.44 -54.80
CA LEU A 5 -6.63 -9.42 -53.76
C LEU A 5 -7.40 -9.69 -52.46
N ALA A 6 -8.42 -10.56 -52.47
CA ALA A 6 -9.24 -10.83 -51.28
C ALA A 6 -8.60 -11.86 -50.33
N LEU A 7 -7.63 -12.66 -50.80
CA LEU A 7 -7.00 -13.72 -50.00
C LEU A 7 -5.84 -13.22 -49.12
N PHE A 8 -5.24 -12.08 -49.44
CA PHE A 8 -4.16 -11.50 -48.63
C PHE A 8 -4.66 -10.66 -47.44
N ALA A 9 -5.93 -10.26 -47.42
CA ALA A 9 -6.49 -9.48 -46.31
C ALA A 9 -6.89 -10.35 -45.10
N LEU A 10 -7.08 -11.66 -45.29
CA LEU A 10 -7.49 -12.60 -44.23
C LEU A 10 -6.30 -13.22 -43.46
N TRP A 11 -5.06 -13.00 -43.90
CA TRP A 11 -3.87 -13.50 -43.22
C TRP A 11 -3.25 -12.53 -42.20
N LEU A 12 -3.69 -11.27 -42.18
CA LEU A 12 -3.21 -10.27 -41.22
C LEU A 12 -4.02 -10.20 -39.92
N ALA A 13 -5.08 -11.02 -39.78
CA ALA A 13 -5.95 -11.03 -38.60
C ALA A 13 -5.66 -12.15 -37.59
N ALA A 14 -4.62 -12.97 -37.80
CA ALA A 14 -4.28 -14.10 -36.93
C ALA A 14 -3.02 -13.91 -36.08
N CYS A 15 -2.51 -12.68 -35.97
CA CYS A 15 -1.46 -12.30 -35.03
C CYS A 15 -1.84 -11.01 -34.31
N THR A 16 -3.08 -10.95 -33.80
CA THR A 16 -3.28 -10.14 -32.61
C THR A 16 -2.58 -10.89 -31.48
N PRO A 17 -1.62 -10.30 -30.76
CA PRO A 17 -1.15 -10.91 -29.52
C PRO A 17 -2.39 -10.98 -28.64
N THR A 18 -2.93 -12.18 -28.47
CA THR A 18 -3.88 -12.46 -27.41
C THR A 18 -3.11 -12.14 -26.14
N TYR A 19 -3.37 -10.98 -25.52
CA TYR A 19 -2.84 -10.61 -24.21
C TYR A 19 -3.45 -11.57 -23.17
N LEU A 20 -2.99 -12.81 -23.17
CA LEU A 20 -3.35 -13.86 -22.24
C LEU A 20 -2.34 -13.81 -21.10
N GLY A 21 -2.77 -13.22 -19.99
CA GLY A 21 -1.97 -13.01 -18.80
C GLY A 21 -1.47 -11.57 -18.70
N SER A 22 -2.39 -10.61 -18.61
CA SER A 22 -2.05 -9.33 -18.00
C SER A 22 -1.59 -9.63 -16.57
N VAL A 23 -0.27 -9.65 -16.37
CA VAL A 23 0.35 -9.32 -15.09
C VAL A 23 -0.42 -8.13 -14.57
N PRO A 24 -1.05 -8.18 -13.38
CA PRO A 24 -1.82 -7.04 -12.96
C PRO A 24 -0.85 -5.86 -12.84
N TYR A 25 -1.12 -4.82 -13.61
CA TYR A 25 -0.41 -3.54 -13.54
C TYR A 25 -0.59 -2.86 -12.17
N TYR A 26 -1.44 -3.43 -11.31
CA TYR A 26 -1.77 -2.95 -9.99
C TYR A 26 -1.35 -3.99 -8.93
N PRO A 27 -0.75 -3.54 -7.82
CA PRO A 27 -0.43 -4.45 -6.72
C PRO A 27 -1.71 -5.07 -6.16
N TYR A 28 -1.63 -6.34 -5.77
CA TYR A 28 -2.76 -7.02 -5.15
C TYR A 28 -3.01 -6.47 -3.75
N ASN A 29 -4.27 -6.18 -3.40
CA ASN A 29 -4.61 -5.91 -2.02
C ASN A 29 -4.47 -7.20 -1.20
N LEU A 30 -3.53 -7.21 -0.24
CA LEU A 30 -3.32 -8.35 0.66
C LEU A 30 -4.49 -8.54 1.65
N ASP A 31 -5.42 -7.60 1.74
CA ASP A 31 -6.57 -7.70 2.66
C ASP A 31 -7.68 -8.56 2.07
N ASP A 32 -7.85 -8.44 0.75
CA ASP A 32 -8.98 -9.03 0.03
C ASP A 32 -8.67 -10.45 -0.47
N PHE A 33 -7.38 -10.80 -0.58
CA PHE A 33 -6.94 -12.06 -1.18
C PHE A 33 -5.93 -12.80 -0.29
N PRO A 34 -6.32 -13.93 0.33
CA PRO A 34 -5.40 -14.77 1.09
C PRO A 34 -4.53 -15.68 0.20
N VAL A 35 -4.89 -15.84 -1.08
CA VAL A 35 -4.23 -16.74 -2.04
C VAL A 35 -3.95 -15.99 -3.33
N PHE A 36 -2.69 -16.00 -3.76
CA PHE A 36 -2.25 -15.42 -5.02
C PHE A 36 -1.94 -16.52 -6.04
N THR A 37 -2.34 -16.28 -7.28
CA THR A 37 -1.97 -17.11 -8.44
C THR A 37 -1.08 -16.28 -9.34
N SER A 38 0.14 -16.76 -9.58
CA SER A 38 1.10 -16.11 -10.48
C SER A 38 1.74 -17.13 -11.41
N PRO A 39 2.05 -16.75 -12.66
CA PRO A 39 3.06 -17.44 -13.44
C PRO A 39 4.38 -17.48 -12.65
N ALA A 40 5.01 -18.65 -12.60
CA ALA A 40 6.31 -18.80 -11.97
C ALA A 40 7.38 -17.99 -12.72
N GLY A 41 8.35 -17.44 -12.00
CA GLY A 41 9.44 -16.63 -12.58
C GLY A 41 9.14 -15.14 -12.78
N GLN A 42 7.98 -14.64 -12.36
CA GLN A 42 7.67 -13.21 -12.36
C GLN A 42 7.45 -12.68 -10.94
N PRO A 43 7.92 -11.45 -10.62
CA PRO A 43 7.68 -10.86 -9.32
C PRO A 43 6.21 -10.48 -9.17
N LEU A 44 5.66 -10.68 -7.97
CA LEU A 44 4.34 -10.19 -7.60
C LEU A 44 4.45 -8.99 -6.67
N TYR A 45 3.51 -8.07 -6.78
CA TYR A 45 3.43 -6.92 -5.88
C TYR A 45 2.17 -7.00 -5.03
N GLY A 46 2.31 -6.82 -3.72
CA GLY A 46 1.20 -6.85 -2.78
C GLY A 46 1.16 -5.59 -1.92
N LEU A 47 0.01 -4.92 -1.88
CA LEU A 47 -0.24 -3.74 -1.07
C LEU A 47 -0.97 -4.14 0.22
N ARG A 48 -0.53 -3.61 1.37
CA ARG A 48 -1.18 -3.82 2.66
C ARG A 48 -1.22 -2.54 3.46
N ARG A 49 -2.34 -2.33 4.15
CA ARG A 49 -2.51 -1.23 5.10
C ARG A 49 -2.38 -1.74 6.53
N TYR A 50 -1.63 -1.00 7.32
CA TYR A 50 -1.38 -1.25 8.73
C TYR A 50 -1.72 -0.02 9.56
N GLU A 51 -2.03 -0.26 10.84
CA GLU A 51 -2.11 0.79 11.84
C GLU A 51 -3.03 1.97 11.48
N GLU A 52 -4.21 1.70 10.91
CA GLU A 52 -5.19 2.76 10.71
C GLU A 52 -5.55 3.37 12.08
N ARG A 53 -5.28 4.67 12.21
CA ARG A 53 -5.53 5.45 13.41
C ARG A 53 -6.28 6.72 13.06
N ARG A 54 -7.17 7.11 13.96
CA ARG A 54 -7.95 8.33 13.86
C ARG A 54 -7.42 9.34 14.85
N TRP A 55 -7.39 10.59 14.43
CA TRP A 55 -6.80 11.70 15.14
C TRP A 55 -7.74 12.89 15.12
N THR A 56 -7.59 13.74 16.13
CA THR A 56 -8.23 15.05 16.21
C THR A 56 -7.15 16.09 16.43
N ALA A 57 -7.02 17.02 15.48
CA ALA A 57 -6.19 18.19 15.57
C ALA A 57 -7.07 19.40 15.90
N VAL A 58 -6.80 20.07 17.02
CA VAL A 58 -7.49 21.32 17.38
C VAL A 58 -6.54 22.48 17.14
N ALA A 59 -6.91 23.40 16.27
CA ALA A 59 -6.17 24.62 16.01
C ALA A 59 -6.57 25.69 17.04
N ARG A 60 -5.66 25.97 17.98
CA ARG A 60 -5.79 27.08 18.93
C ARG A 60 -5.02 28.28 18.37
N ARG A 61 -5.72 29.40 18.11
CA ARG A 61 -5.05 30.67 17.79
C ARG A 61 -4.38 31.22 19.06
N PRO A 62 -3.08 31.50 19.06
CA PRO A 62 -2.48 32.40 20.03
C PRO A 62 -3.11 33.80 19.87
N VAL A 63 -3.29 34.51 20.98
CA VAL A 63 -3.73 35.91 20.93
C VAL A 63 -2.64 36.74 20.25
N GLY A 64 -2.94 37.36 19.10
CA GLY A 64 -2.08 38.35 18.45
C GLY A 64 -1.07 37.85 17.41
N VAL A 65 -1.10 36.57 17.02
CA VAL A 65 -0.18 36.00 16.00
C VAL A 65 -0.97 35.22 14.94
N PHE A 66 -0.58 35.33 13.68
CA PHE A 66 -1.10 34.53 12.55
C PHE A 66 -0.61 33.08 12.56
N ASP A 67 -0.40 32.50 13.75
CA ASP A 67 0.18 31.17 13.90
C ASP A 67 -0.87 30.20 14.47
N PHE A 68 -0.81 28.94 14.08
CA PHE A 68 -1.77 27.90 14.45
C PHE A 68 -1.05 26.83 15.28
N SER A 69 -1.39 26.73 16.57
CA SER A 69 -0.89 25.64 17.41
C SER A 69 -1.84 24.45 17.35
N ILE A 70 -1.35 23.30 16.88
CA ILE A 70 -2.11 22.05 16.82
C ILE A 70 -1.90 21.31 18.14
N THR A 71 -2.92 21.31 19.00
CA THR A 71 -2.95 20.35 20.11
C THR A 71 -3.65 19.10 19.60
N LEU A 72 -2.87 18.04 19.40
CA LEU A 72 -3.42 16.71 19.21
C LEU A 72 -3.93 16.28 20.58
N GLU A 73 -5.19 15.85 20.67
CA GLU A 73 -5.67 15.17 21.87
C GLU A 73 -5.01 13.79 21.96
N LEU A 74 -3.75 13.81 22.38
CA LEU A 74 -3.04 12.65 22.85
C LEU A 74 -3.34 12.61 24.35
N GLY A 75 -4.09 11.59 24.79
CA GLY A 75 -3.89 11.17 26.17
C GLY A 75 -2.39 10.95 26.38
N GLY A 76 -1.83 11.23 27.55
CA GLY A 76 -0.54 10.72 28.08
C GLY A 76 0.79 10.73 27.26
N ARG A 77 1.90 10.67 28.00
CA ARG A 77 3.28 10.46 27.48
C ARG A 77 3.52 9.11 26.77
N LEU A 78 2.57 8.19 26.86
CA LEU A 78 2.63 6.82 26.32
C LEU A 78 2.06 6.67 24.91
N TRP A 79 1.58 7.76 24.31
CA TRP A 79 0.83 7.68 23.07
C TRP A 79 1.71 7.95 21.86
N PRO A 80 1.51 7.18 20.77
CA PRO A 80 2.28 7.34 19.56
C PRO A 80 2.05 8.73 18.96
N ARG A 81 3.15 9.41 18.59
CA ARG A 81 3.07 10.68 17.85
C ARG A 81 2.48 10.41 16.46
N PRO A 82 1.62 11.28 15.92
CA PRO A 82 1.14 11.10 14.56
C PRO A 82 2.30 11.26 13.57
N PRO A 83 2.26 10.52 12.45
CA PRO A 83 3.31 10.59 11.42
C PRO A 83 3.36 11.95 10.70
N PHE A 84 2.25 12.68 10.71
CA PHE A 84 2.12 14.02 10.17
C PHE A 84 2.10 15.05 11.32
N PRO A 85 3.15 15.86 11.50
CA PRO A 85 3.24 16.84 12.59
C PRO A 85 2.32 18.04 12.38
N ASN A 86 2.01 18.39 11.12
CA ASN A 86 1.11 19.48 10.76
C ASN A 86 0.03 19.01 9.77
N PRO A 87 -0.98 18.23 10.22
CA PRO A 87 -2.04 17.71 9.35
C PRO A 87 -2.93 18.82 8.76
N VAL A 88 -2.98 19.99 9.40
CA VAL A 88 -3.79 21.13 8.91
C VAL A 88 -3.23 21.67 7.61
N GLU A 89 -1.90 21.77 7.48
CA GLU A 89 -1.27 22.26 6.25
C GLU A 89 -1.57 21.34 5.07
N THR A 90 -1.40 20.03 5.25
CA THR A 90 -1.79 19.01 4.27
C THR A 90 -3.27 19.13 3.90
N CYS A 91 -4.16 19.18 4.90
CA CYS A 91 -5.61 19.13 4.65
C CYS A 91 -6.24 20.43 4.14
N ARG A 92 -5.67 21.59 4.47
CA ARG A 92 -6.23 22.90 4.09
C ARG A 92 -5.60 23.46 2.83
N PHE A 93 -4.31 23.22 2.62
CA PHE A 93 -3.55 23.85 1.55
C PHE A 93 -3.08 22.86 0.48
N GLY A 94 -3.49 21.59 0.56
CA GLY A 94 -3.13 20.57 -0.42
C GLY A 94 -1.65 20.18 -0.36
N GLY A 95 -1.07 20.17 0.84
CA GLY A 95 0.25 19.59 1.06
C GLY A 95 0.26 18.07 0.80
N SER A 96 1.44 17.45 0.85
CA SER A 96 1.55 16.00 0.62
C SER A 96 0.79 15.22 1.72
N ASP A 97 -0.06 14.30 1.28
CA ASP A 97 -0.79 13.32 2.08
C ASP A 97 0.01 12.02 2.27
N GLU A 98 1.28 12.02 1.87
CA GLU A 98 2.17 10.89 1.90
C GLU A 98 3.51 11.24 2.54
N ARG A 99 4.04 10.34 3.36
CA ARG A 99 5.35 10.51 3.99
C ARG A 99 6.08 9.17 4.05
N PRO A 100 7.36 9.07 3.67
CA PRO A 100 8.10 7.82 3.74
C PRO A 100 8.16 7.28 5.17
N ALA A 101 8.00 5.96 5.32
CA ALA A 101 8.07 5.26 6.59
C ALA A 101 9.36 4.45 6.68
N ALA A 102 10.06 4.55 7.81
CA ALA A 102 11.27 3.78 8.07
C ALA A 102 10.91 2.43 8.69
N VAL A 103 10.58 1.46 7.85
CA VAL A 103 10.24 0.09 8.26
C VAL A 103 11.25 -0.91 7.73
N ARG A 104 11.37 -2.04 8.42
CA ARG A 104 12.19 -3.17 8.00
C ARG A 104 11.35 -4.44 7.92
N LEU A 105 11.67 -5.28 6.95
CA LEU A 105 11.09 -6.60 6.79
C LEU A 105 12.07 -7.65 7.31
N VAL A 106 11.56 -8.64 8.04
CA VAL A 106 12.32 -9.83 8.45
C VAL A 106 11.62 -11.07 7.92
N LEU A 107 12.27 -11.78 6.99
CA LEU A 107 11.77 -13.06 6.50
C LEU A 107 11.94 -14.12 7.59
N LEU A 108 10.86 -14.84 7.90
CA LEU A 108 10.84 -15.90 8.91
C LEU A 108 10.89 -17.29 8.28
N GLU A 109 10.08 -17.50 7.24
CA GLU A 109 9.94 -18.80 6.60
C GLU A 109 9.69 -18.59 5.11
N ALA A 110 10.52 -19.21 4.27
CA ALA A 110 10.35 -19.26 2.83
C ALA A 110 10.77 -20.61 2.26
N PRO A 111 10.06 -21.15 1.26
CA PRO A 111 10.56 -22.24 0.46
C PRO A 111 11.80 -21.80 -0.32
N PRO A 112 12.65 -22.75 -0.76
CA PRO A 112 13.87 -22.43 -1.50
C PRO A 112 13.60 -21.54 -2.72
N GLY A 113 14.31 -20.41 -2.80
CA GLY A 113 14.25 -19.46 -3.91
C GLY A 113 13.08 -18.47 -3.87
N PHE A 114 12.14 -18.62 -2.93
CA PHE A 114 11.12 -17.60 -2.68
C PHE A 114 11.68 -16.52 -1.78
N ASP A 115 11.25 -15.27 -2.01
CA ASP A 115 11.61 -14.15 -1.14
C ASP A 115 10.47 -13.12 -1.08
N VAL A 116 10.49 -12.29 -0.04
CA VAL A 116 9.66 -11.08 0.05
C VAL A 116 10.53 -9.90 0.44
N GLY A 117 10.50 -8.87 -0.39
CA GLY A 117 11.17 -7.60 -0.17
C GLY A 117 10.19 -6.47 0.12
N LEU A 118 10.71 -5.42 0.76
CA LEU A 118 10.04 -4.15 0.88
C LEU A 118 10.31 -3.33 -0.39
N GLN A 119 9.25 -3.05 -1.18
CA GLN A 119 9.36 -2.20 -2.35
C GLN A 119 9.15 -0.72 -1.98
N GLU A 120 8.13 -0.45 -1.17
CA GLU A 120 7.81 0.90 -0.70
C GLU A 120 7.07 0.83 0.64
N ALA A 121 7.25 1.84 1.48
CA ALA A 121 6.48 2.02 2.70
C ALA A 121 6.26 3.51 2.97
N SER A 122 5.02 3.90 3.14
CA SER A 122 4.68 5.29 3.41
C SER A 122 3.48 5.42 4.34
N TYR A 123 3.55 6.40 5.23
CA TYR A 123 2.39 6.88 5.94
C TYR A 123 1.52 7.68 4.99
N LYS A 124 0.23 7.38 5.01
CA LYS A 124 -0.79 8.11 4.28
C LYS A 124 -1.68 8.86 5.25
N LEU A 125 -2.26 9.95 4.79
CA LEU A 125 -3.20 10.78 5.54
C LEU A 125 -4.51 10.90 4.76
N SER A 126 -5.64 10.74 5.45
CA SER A 126 -6.96 11.10 4.93
C SER A 126 -7.56 12.22 5.76
N CYS A 127 -7.83 13.34 5.09
CA CYS A 127 -8.42 14.51 5.69
C CYS A 127 -9.94 14.33 5.85
N GLY A 128 -10.43 14.52 7.07
CA GLY A 128 -11.84 14.80 7.29
C GLY A 128 -12.16 16.28 7.09
N ARG A 129 -13.38 16.65 7.47
CA ARG A 129 -13.86 18.03 7.38
C ARG A 129 -13.24 18.88 8.50
N LEU A 130 -12.81 20.09 8.14
CA LEU A 130 -12.49 21.12 9.12
C LEU A 130 -13.81 21.76 9.61
N GLU A 131 -14.07 21.65 10.91
CA GLU A 131 -15.29 22.12 11.55
C GLU A 131 -14.96 23.16 12.62
N ARG A 132 -15.93 24.01 12.95
CA ARG A 132 -15.82 24.91 14.09
C ARG A 132 -16.63 24.35 15.24
N ASP A 133 -15.99 24.13 16.38
CA ASP A 133 -16.67 23.61 17.56
C ASP A 133 -17.53 24.71 18.25
N PRO A 134 -18.37 24.36 19.24
CA PRO A 134 -19.20 25.33 19.96
C PRO A 134 -18.41 26.40 20.71
N GLU A 135 -17.14 26.15 21.05
CA GLU A 135 -16.23 27.08 21.72
C GLU A 135 -15.52 28.02 20.72
N GLY A 136 -15.71 27.77 19.41
CA GLY A 136 -15.20 28.60 18.33
C GLY A 136 -13.83 28.18 17.80
N PHE A 137 -13.29 27.02 18.22
CA PHE A 137 -12.03 26.46 17.72
C PHE A 137 -12.22 25.74 16.38
N GLU A 138 -11.18 25.77 15.54
CA GLU A 138 -11.14 24.95 14.33
C GLU A 138 -10.64 23.54 14.67
N VAL A 139 -11.44 22.53 14.36
CA VAL A 139 -11.18 21.12 14.65
C VAL A 139 -11.09 20.34 13.34
N LEU A 140 -9.98 19.61 13.17
CA LEU A 140 -9.75 18.69 12.06
C LEU A 140 -9.73 17.26 12.58
N ARG A 141 -10.69 16.46 12.11
CA ARG A 141 -10.64 14.99 12.28
C ARG A 141 -9.95 14.41 11.06
N TYR A 142 -8.96 13.53 11.25
CA TYR A 142 -8.23 12.91 10.16
C TYR A 142 -7.82 11.48 10.51
N ALA A 143 -7.52 10.67 9.50
CA ALA A 143 -7.00 9.33 9.67
C ALA A 143 -5.60 9.22 9.08
N THR A 144 -4.78 8.33 9.65
CA THR A 144 -3.50 7.94 9.06
C THR A 144 -3.37 6.44 9.08
N TRP A 145 -2.69 5.88 8.10
CA TRP A 145 -2.30 4.47 8.07
C TRP A 145 -0.91 4.34 7.47
N LEU A 146 -0.25 3.23 7.74
CA LEU A 146 0.95 2.81 7.04
C LEU A 146 0.53 1.96 5.83
N GLU A 147 0.93 2.36 4.64
CA GLU A 147 0.75 1.59 3.42
C GLU A 147 2.10 0.98 3.01
N VAL A 148 2.13 -0.34 2.83
CA VAL A 148 3.34 -1.08 2.49
C VAL A 148 3.13 -1.84 1.20
N LEU A 149 4.03 -1.61 0.25
CA LEU A 149 4.12 -2.36 -0.99
C LEU A 149 5.22 -3.41 -0.84
N TYR A 150 4.82 -4.66 -0.86
CA TYR A 150 5.70 -5.82 -0.89
C TYR A 150 6.00 -6.23 -2.32
N ARG A 151 7.21 -6.74 -2.54
CA ARG A 151 7.61 -7.43 -3.77
C ARG A 151 7.96 -8.87 -3.43
N PHE A 152 7.26 -9.81 -4.04
CA PHE A 152 7.48 -11.25 -3.86
C PHE A 152 8.28 -11.78 -5.03
N GLU A 153 9.41 -12.43 -4.75
CA GLU A 153 10.19 -13.15 -5.75
C GLU A 153 9.70 -14.60 -5.80
N ILE A 154 9.28 -15.03 -6.99
CA ILE A 154 8.72 -16.36 -7.20
C ILE A 154 9.62 -17.14 -8.17
N PRO A 155 10.33 -18.18 -7.70
CA PRO A 155 11.22 -18.97 -8.54
C PRO A 155 10.43 -19.85 -9.51
N LEU A 156 11.11 -20.33 -10.55
CA LEU A 156 10.56 -21.34 -11.46
C LEU A 156 10.57 -22.71 -10.78
N VAL A 157 9.44 -23.09 -10.17
CA VAL A 157 9.27 -24.37 -9.45
C VAL A 157 8.02 -25.11 -9.92
N ALA A 158 7.86 -26.35 -9.45
CA ALA A 158 6.69 -27.16 -9.77
C ALA A 158 5.38 -26.48 -9.33
N PRO A 159 4.25 -26.72 -10.01
CA PRO A 159 2.95 -26.28 -9.53
C PRO A 159 2.65 -26.84 -8.14
N GLY A 160 2.06 -26.04 -7.29
CA GLY A 160 1.80 -26.41 -5.89
C GLY A 160 1.46 -25.22 -5.01
N THR A 161 1.24 -25.47 -3.73
CA THR A 161 0.99 -24.44 -2.73
C THR A 161 2.19 -24.28 -1.82
N TYR A 162 2.66 -23.03 -1.68
CA TYR A 162 3.87 -22.66 -0.97
C TYR A 162 3.53 -21.63 0.12
N GLY A 163 4.00 -21.84 1.35
CA GLY A 163 3.80 -20.91 2.46
C GLY A 163 4.97 -19.95 2.62
N LEU A 164 4.70 -18.67 2.89
CA LEU A 164 5.71 -17.65 3.18
C LEU A 164 5.31 -16.91 4.46
N ARG A 165 6.26 -16.65 5.36
CA ARG A 165 6.04 -15.87 6.58
C ARG A 165 7.11 -14.83 6.79
N TRP A 166 6.70 -13.66 7.24
CA TRP A 166 7.59 -12.53 7.51
C TRP A 166 7.03 -11.64 8.59
N GLN A 167 7.88 -10.78 9.13
CA GLN A 167 7.49 -9.73 10.08
C GLN A 167 7.82 -8.36 9.52
N LEU A 168 6.97 -7.40 9.87
CA LEU A 168 7.16 -5.98 9.61
C LEU A 168 7.48 -5.28 10.92
N TRP A 169 8.55 -4.48 10.93
CA TRP A 169 9.05 -3.78 12.11
C TRP A 169 9.27 -2.29 11.82
N GLU A 170 9.02 -1.47 12.83
CA GLU A 170 9.37 -0.04 12.86
C GLU A 170 10.32 0.20 14.04
N GLY A 171 11.60 0.44 13.76
CA GLY A 171 12.64 0.41 14.78
C GLY A 171 12.65 -0.91 15.55
N GLU A 172 12.42 -0.84 16.87
CA GLU A 172 12.35 -1.99 17.79
C GLU A 172 10.93 -2.53 17.99
N ARG A 173 9.92 -1.91 17.35
CA ARG A 173 8.52 -2.30 17.50
C ARG A 173 8.09 -3.19 16.35
N MET A 174 7.67 -4.42 16.65
CA MET A 174 7.00 -5.28 15.67
C MET A 174 5.61 -4.71 15.37
N LEU A 175 5.34 -4.44 14.09
CA LEU A 175 4.04 -3.95 13.63
C LEU A 175 3.08 -5.11 13.35
N ALA A 176 3.58 -6.13 12.66
CA ALA A 176 2.79 -7.27 12.22
C ALA A 176 3.69 -8.49 11.94
N GLU A 177 3.11 -9.67 12.10
CA GLU A 177 3.59 -10.91 11.51
C GLU A 177 2.57 -11.36 10.46
N GLU A 178 3.04 -11.65 9.26
CA GLU A 178 2.24 -12.07 8.13
C GLU A 178 2.58 -13.51 7.74
N GLY A 179 1.56 -14.27 7.37
CA GLY A 179 1.71 -15.61 6.81
C GLY A 179 0.78 -15.78 5.61
N ARG A 180 1.33 -16.08 4.44
CA ARG A 180 0.60 -16.19 3.18
C ARG A 180 0.87 -17.51 2.46
N ARG A 181 -0.08 -17.92 1.62
CA ARG A 181 0.04 -19.10 0.76
C ARG A 181 -0.06 -18.69 -0.71
N PHE A 182 0.94 -19.09 -1.48
CA PHE A 182 1.02 -18.87 -2.92
C PHE A 182 0.67 -20.16 -3.63
N THR A 183 -0.25 -20.10 -4.59
CA THR A 183 -0.58 -21.25 -5.43
C THR A 183 0.00 -21.01 -6.81
N LEU A 184 1.00 -21.80 -7.17
CA LEU A 184 1.61 -21.78 -8.48
C LEU A 184 0.91 -22.79 -9.38
N THR A 185 0.51 -22.33 -10.55
CA THR A 185 -0.10 -23.16 -11.59
C THR A 185 0.89 -23.35 -12.73
N ALA A 186 0.77 -24.47 -13.46
CA ALA A 186 1.61 -24.69 -14.64
C ALA A 186 1.32 -23.58 -15.66
N GLY A 187 2.36 -22.85 -16.06
CA GLY A 187 2.29 -21.98 -17.24
C GLY A 187 1.97 -22.85 -18.46
N ARG A 188 0.93 -22.49 -19.20
CA ARG A 188 0.60 -23.13 -20.48
C ARG A 188 1.46 -22.57 -21.59
#